data_AF-A0A925RW58-F1
#
_entry.id   AF-A0A925RW58-F1
#
_cell.length_a   1.000
_cell.length_b   1.000
_cell.length_c   1.000
_cell.angle_alpha   90.00
_cell.angle_beta   90.00
_cell.angle_gamma   90.00
#
_symmetry.space_group_name_H-M   'P 1'
#
loop_
_entity.id
_entity.type
_entity.pdbx_description
1 polymer ?
#
loop_
_entity_poly.entity_id
_entity_poly.type
_entity_poly.pdbx_seq_one_letter_code
_entity_poly.pdbx_strand_id
1 'polypeptide(L)'
;VIEGNERVVRPRLADAKFFFDQDRKMPLRARLEGLNKVVYHNKLGTQLDKAKRVEALVPVILGSLPASSVATPALAVEAAQLAKCDLLTLMVGEFPELQGIMGRYYALADGKSVELAEAIREHYLPRGAGDELPATSIGMALALADKIDTIAGVFAIDQKPTGAKDPFGLRRAAIGIVRILIERQLAVDLTALIANAVKLQPVTAKENVAVEVYEYIMERLRGYYLESTSDIAITTEMFDAVLANRPSSPLDFDRRLRALHEFLQLSDAQSLAAANKRIGNILRKSGQASFGQVDSKLLRDPAEQVLFKQVAAMSTFTEPLFAARDYGQALAKLASLRAAVDTFFDGVMVMDEDTAVRNNRLALLAQLRSLFSRVADLSRLPG
;
A
#
# COMPACT_ATOMS: atom_id res chain seq x y z
N VAL A 1 -42.06 21.49 -19.28
CA VAL A 1 -40.93 20.82 -18.59
C VAL A 1 -39.73 21.75 -18.45
N ILE A 2 -39.18 22.33 -19.53
CA ILE A 2 -38.05 23.28 -19.48
C ILE A 2 -38.35 24.51 -18.60
N GLU A 3 -39.48 25.18 -18.83
CA GLU A 3 -39.88 26.39 -18.08
C GLU A 3 -40.17 26.12 -16.58
N GLY A 4 -40.63 24.90 -16.27
CA GLY A 4 -40.84 24.44 -14.91
C GLY A 4 -39.53 24.15 -14.18
N ASN A 5 -38.56 23.55 -14.88
CA ASN A 5 -37.22 23.31 -14.34
C ASN A 5 -36.45 24.63 -14.13
N GLU A 6 -36.59 25.61 -15.04
CA GLU A 6 -35.99 26.93 -14.87
C GLU A 6 -36.53 27.71 -13.66
N ARG A 7 -37.82 27.58 -13.36
CA ARG A 7 -38.44 28.20 -12.16
C ARG A 7 -37.91 27.63 -10.84
N VAL A 8 -37.39 26.39 -10.84
CA VAL A 8 -36.82 25.73 -9.66
C VAL A 8 -35.31 25.96 -9.56
N VAL A 9 -34.61 26.03 -10.69
CA VAL A 9 -33.14 26.21 -10.74
C VAL A 9 -32.73 27.64 -10.39
N ARG A 10 -33.47 28.67 -10.87
CA ARG A 10 -33.10 30.08 -10.62
C ARG A 10 -33.05 30.45 -9.13
N PRO A 11 -34.06 30.11 -8.29
CA PRO A 11 -33.99 30.38 -6.85
C PRO A 11 -32.82 29.66 -6.18
N ARG A 12 -32.60 28.38 -6.48
CA ARG A 12 -31.47 27.60 -5.94
C ARG A 12 -30.11 28.21 -6.28
N LEU A 13 -29.94 28.71 -7.51
CA LEU A 13 -28.71 29.39 -7.92
C LEU A 13 -28.55 30.75 -7.23
N ALA A 14 -29.65 31.46 -6.96
CA ALA A 14 -29.63 32.70 -6.19
C ALA A 14 -29.23 32.44 -4.72
N ASP A 15 -29.74 31.38 -4.10
CA ASP A 15 -29.37 30.96 -2.74
C ASP A 15 -27.90 30.54 -2.68
N ALA A 16 -27.44 29.72 -3.62
CA ALA A 16 -26.03 29.35 -3.73
C ALA A 16 -25.14 30.59 -3.89
N LYS A 17 -25.53 31.55 -4.75
CA LYS A 17 -24.80 32.82 -4.90
C LYS A 17 -24.76 33.61 -3.59
N PHE A 18 -25.88 33.69 -2.87
CA PHE A 18 -25.94 34.35 -1.58
C PHE A 18 -24.99 33.71 -0.56
N PHE A 19 -25.00 32.38 -0.43
CA PHE A 19 -24.08 31.66 0.46
C PHE A 19 -22.62 31.90 0.09
N PHE A 20 -22.29 31.83 -1.21
CA PHE A 20 -20.93 32.09 -1.69
C PHE A 20 -20.45 33.51 -1.37
N ASP A 21 -21.26 34.52 -1.67
CA ASP A 21 -20.93 35.92 -1.41
C ASP A 21 -20.81 36.20 0.10
N GLN A 22 -21.64 35.56 0.92
CA GLN A 22 -21.58 35.67 2.36
C GLN A 22 -20.33 34.99 2.93
N ASP A 23 -20.00 33.78 2.46
CA ASP A 23 -18.81 33.04 2.87
C ASP A 23 -17.53 33.81 2.53
N ARG A 24 -17.46 34.46 1.37
CA ARG A 24 -16.30 35.26 0.93
C ARG A 24 -15.97 36.47 1.81
N LYS A 25 -16.87 36.88 2.71
CA LYS A 25 -16.59 37.96 3.68
C LYS A 25 -15.59 37.56 4.76
N MET A 26 -15.37 36.26 4.94
CA MET A 26 -14.43 35.71 5.90
C MET A 26 -13.41 34.83 5.15
N PRO A 27 -12.10 35.00 5.35
CA PRO A 27 -11.09 34.12 4.74
C PRO A 27 -11.19 32.68 5.26
N LEU A 28 -10.80 31.71 4.44
CA LEU A 28 -10.78 30.29 4.76
C LEU A 28 -9.94 30.00 6.01
N ARG A 29 -8.76 30.63 6.15
CA ARG A 29 -7.89 30.46 7.31
C ARG A 29 -8.54 30.89 8.63
N ALA A 30 -9.39 31.91 8.60
CA ALA A 30 -10.07 32.38 9.80
C ALA A 30 -11.07 31.35 10.38
N ARG A 31 -11.45 30.35 9.58
CA ARG A 31 -12.35 29.25 9.98
C ARG A 31 -11.64 28.12 10.73
N LEU A 32 -10.31 28.06 10.70
CA LEU A 32 -9.54 26.95 11.27
C LEU A 32 -9.87 26.66 12.73
N GLU A 33 -9.84 27.68 13.59
CA GLU A 33 -10.15 27.55 15.01
C GLU A 33 -11.60 27.07 15.26
N GLY A 34 -12.52 27.40 14.34
CA GLY A 34 -13.90 26.94 14.41
C GLY A 34 -14.04 25.43 14.29
N LEU A 35 -13.08 24.73 13.68
CA LEU A 35 -13.10 23.27 13.53
C LEU A 35 -13.02 22.56 14.90
N ASN A 36 -12.56 23.25 15.94
CA ASN A 36 -12.58 22.76 17.32
C ASN A 36 -14.00 22.57 17.87
N LYS A 37 -15.01 23.20 17.25
CA LYS A 37 -16.43 23.01 17.63
C LYS A 37 -17.10 21.88 16.86
N VAL A 38 -16.44 21.35 15.83
CA VAL A 38 -16.98 20.26 15.00
C VAL A 38 -16.45 18.95 15.55
N VAL A 39 -17.30 18.19 16.25
CA VAL A 39 -16.94 16.87 16.76
C VAL A 39 -16.65 15.94 15.58
N TYR A 40 -15.43 15.41 15.52
CA TYR A 40 -15.09 14.35 14.57
C TYR A 40 -15.56 13.01 15.11
N HIS A 41 -15.20 12.69 16.36
CA HIS A 41 -15.70 11.53 17.08
C HIS A 41 -15.42 11.69 18.58
N ASN A 42 -16.34 11.27 19.46
CA ASN A 42 -16.24 11.49 20.92
C ASN A 42 -14.93 11.00 21.56
N LYS A 43 -14.29 9.96 20.99
CA LYS A 43 -12.99 9.44 21.45
C LYS A 43 -11.77 9.98 20.68
N LEU A 44 -11.97 10.59 19.51
CA LEU A 44 -10.87 11.03 18.61
C LEU A 44 -10.76 12.55 18.52
N GLY A 45 -11.64 13.28 19.21
CA GLY A 45 -11.66 14.73 19.30
C GLY A 45 -12.45 15.40 18.18
N THR A 46 -11.96 16.55 17.78
CA THR A 46 -12.60 17.50 16.86
C THR A 46 -12.01 17.40 15.45
N GLN A 47 -12.61 18.09 14.49
CA GLN A 47 -12.02 18.23 13.14
C GLN A 47 -10.69 18.99 13.19
N LEU A 48 -10.49 19.90 14.16
CA LEU A 48 -9.21 20.56 14.36
C LEU A 48 -8.14 19.57 14.86
N ASP A 49 -8.49 18.68 15.78
CA ASP A 49 -7.55 17.65 16.27
C ASP A 49 -7.16 16.69 15.13
N LYS A 50 -8.13 16.32 14.29
CA LYS A 50 -7.85 15.54 13.07
C LYS A 50 -6.92 16.31 12.12
N ALA A 51 -7.20 17.58 11.84
CA ALA A 51 -6.37 18.40 10.96
C ALA A 51 -4.92 18.48 11.45
N LYS A 52 -4.68 18.61 12.76
CA LYS A 52 -3.33 18.59 13.35
C LYS A 52 -2.60 17.26 13.15
N ARG A 53 -3.29 16.12 13.27
CA ARG A 53 -2.68 14.80 13.00
C ARG A 53 -2.35 14.64 11.51
N VAL A 54 -3.24 15.07 10.63
CA VAL A 54 -3.02 15.09 9.17
C VAL A 54 -1.83 15.98 8.81
N GLU A 55 -1.75 17.19 9.39
CA GLU A 55 -0.63 18.12 9.24
C GLU A 55 0.71 17.48 9.63
N ALA A 56 0.75 16.67 10.69
CA ALA A 56 1.95 15.96 11.11
C ALA A 56 2.35 14.79 10.16
N LEU A 57 1.38 14.17 9.47
CA LEU A 57 1.63 13.05 8.56
C LEU A 57 2.08 13.50 7.16
N VAL A 58 1.60 14.65 6.69
CA VAL A 58 1.85 15.13 5.33
C VAL A 58 3.35 15.28 4.99
N PRO A 59 4.21 15.90 5.84
CA PRO A 59 5.64 16.00 5.56
C PRO A 59 6.35 14.64 5.44
N VAL A 60 5.92 13.65 6.24
CA VAL A 60 6.49 12.29 6.21
C VAL A 60 6.18 11.61 4.87
N ILE A 61 4.95 11.76 4.39
CA ILE A 61 4.52 11.21 3.10
C ILE A 61 5.21 11.94 1.95
N LEU A 62 5.27 13.28 2.00
CA LEU A 62 5.95 14.09 0.98
C LEU A 62 7.43 13.73 0.84
N GLY A 63 8.14 13.50 1.95
CA GLY A 63 9.54 13.08 1.93
C GLY A 63 9.77 11.69 1.30
N SER A 64 8.70 10.91 1.13
CA SER A 64 8.73 9.60 0.46
C SER A 64 8.34 9.66 -1.02
N LEU A 65 7.92 10.84 -1.52
CA LEU A 65 7.59 11.03 -2.93
C LEU A 65 8.86 11.27 -3.77
N PRO A 66 8.84 10.98 -5.08
CA PRO A 66 10.00 11.20 -5.96
C PRO A 66 10.46 12.67 -5.97
N ALA A 67 11.77 12.90 -6.03
CA ALA A 67 12.38 14.24 -5.99
C ALA A 67 11.99 15.19 -7.14
N SER A 68 11.26 14.74 -8.16
CA SER A 68 10.66 15.59 -9.19
C SER A 68 9.38 16.30 -8.72
N SER A 69 8.91 15.98 -7.50
CA SER A 69 7.59 16.35 -6.97
C SER A 69 7.67 17.40 -5.84
N VAL A 70 8.72 18.23 -5.83
CA VAL A 70 9.10 19.09 -4.69
C VAL A 70 8.16 20.29 -4.58
N ALA A 71 7.01 20.05 -3.99
CA ALA A 71 6.25 21.08 -3.31
C ALA A 71 6.94 21.42 -1.98
N THR A 72 6.88 22.70 -1.55
CA THR A 72 7.52 23.09 -0.29
C THR A 72 6.76 22.48 0.91
N PRO A 73 7.46 21.90 1.90
CA PRO A 73 6.81 21.35 3.10
C PRO A 73 5.90 22.36 3.80
N ALA A 74 6.25 23.65 3.77
CA ALA A 74 5.43 24.73 4.31
C ALA A 74 4.08 24.87 3.60
N LEU A 75 4.04 24.79 2.26
CA LEU A 75 2.80 24.86 1.49
C LEU A 75 1.90 23.65 1.77
N ALA A 76 2.50 22.49 1.99
CA ALA A 76 1.77 21.27 2.30
C ALA A 76 1.15 21.26 3.69
N VAL A 77 1.90 21.78 4.68
CA VAL A 77 1.39 22.05 6.03
C VAL A 77 0.23 23.05 5.97
N GLU A 78 0.37 24.13 5.20
CA GLU A 78 -0.71 25.10 5.04
C GLU A 78 -1.94 24.48 4.36
N ALA A 79 -1.75 23.66 3.32
CA ALA A 79 -2.84 22.94 2.67
C ALA A 79 -3.56 22.01 3.65
N ALA A 80 -2.82 21.30 4.51
CA ALA A 80 -3.39 20.43 5.55
C ALA A 80 -4.23 21.20 6.57
N GLN A 81 -3.75 22.36 7.02
CA GLN A 81 -4.48 23.25 7.92
C GLN A 81 -5.80 23.73 7.29
N LEU A 82 -5.79 24.06 6.00
CA LEU A 82 -6.95 24.64 5.32
C LEU A 82 -7.92 23.61 4.75
N ALA A 83 -7.51 22.34 4.63
CA ALA A 83 -8.22 21.27 3.91
C ALA A 83 -9.69 21.10 4.30
N LYS A 84 -10.00 21.27 5.60
CA LYS A 84 -11.34 21.05 6.17
C LYS A 84 -12.05 22.34 6.57
N CYS A 85 -11.45 23.51 6.34
CA CYS A 85 -12.02 24.79 6.78
C CYS A 85 -13.32 25.14 6.06
N ASP A 86 -13.56 24.56 4.88
CA ASP A 86 -14.80 24.77 4.14
C ASP A 86 -16.02 24.09 4.78
N LEU A 87 -15.83 23.12 5.68
CA LEU A 87 -16.90 22.51 6.47
C LEU A 87 -17.70 23.52 7.31
N LEU A 88 -17.12 24.70 7.58
CA LEU A 88 -17.77 25.79 8.34
C LEU A 88 -18.39 26.87 7.44
N THR A 89 -18.48 26.61 6.14
CA THR A 89 -19.07 27.55 5.17
C THR A 89 -20.56 27.28 5.02
N LEU A 90 -21.33 28.34 4.77
CA LEU A 90 -22.77 28.21 4.52
C LEU A 90 -23.02 27.36 3.27
N MET A 91 -22.19 27.52 2.25
CA MET A 91 -22.27 26.72 1.03
C MET A 91 -22.16 25.22 1.30
N VAL A 92 -21.19 24.78 2.11
CA VAL A 92 -21.03 23.35 2.44
C VAL A 92 -22.10 22.88 3.43
N GLY A 93 -22.60 23.77 4.29
CA GLY A 93 -23.75 23.48 5.15
C GLY A 93 -25.02 23.15 4.35
N GLU A 94 -25.29 23.89 3.27
CA GLU A 94 -26.43 23.65 2.38
C GLU A 94 -26.16 22.55 1.35
N PHE A 95 -24.93 22.48 0.81
CA PHE A 95 -24.52 21.55 -0.25
C PHE A 95 -23.28 20.74 0.17
N PRO A 96 -23.42 19.73 1.06
CA PRO A 96 -22.31 18.95 1.59
C PRO A 96 -21.47 18.24 0.51
N GLU A 97 -22.04 17.94 -0.65
CA GLU A 97 -21.37 17.35 -1.80
C GLU A 97 -20.27 18.25 -2.41
N LEU A 98 -20.33 19.56 -2.15
CA LEU A 98 -19.36 20.54 -2.64
C LEU A 98 -18.14 20.72 -1.71
N GLN A 99 -18.04 19.96 -0.63
CA GLN A 99 -16.83 19.96 0.22
C GLN A 99 -15.56 19.63 -0.60
N GLY A 100 -14.45 20.26 -0.25
CA GLY A 100 -13.19 20.29 -1.01
C GLY A 100 -13.25 21.18 -2.25
N ILE A 101 -14.33 21.11 -3.04
CA ILE A 101 -14.53 21.95 -4.23
C ILE A 101 -14.67 23.42 -3.79
N MET A 102 -15.50 23.69 -2.79
CA MET A 102 -15.63 25.04 -2.25
C MET A 102 -14.38 25.49 -1.52
N GLY A 103 -13.71 24.61 -0.76
CA GLY A 103 -12.41 24.90 -0.17
C GLY A 103 -11.39 25.42 -1.19
N ARG A 104 -11.32 24.80 -2.38
CA ARG A 104 -10.49 25.30 -3.50
C ARG A 104 -10.90 26.69 -3.96
N TYR A 105 -12.18 26.93 -4.23
CA TYR A 105 -12.65 28.24 -4.70
C TYR A 105 -12.42 29.33 -3.67
N TYR A 106 -12.61 29.05 -2.38
CA TYR A 106 -12.34 29.99 -1.30
C TYR A 106 -10.84 30.26 -1.15
N ALA A 107 -9.98 29.24 -1.22
CA ALA A 107 -8.54 29.44 -1.20
C ALA A 107 -8.05 30.33 -2.36
N LEU A 108 -8.56 30.13 -3.57
CA LEU A 108 -8.26 30.99 -4.72
C LEU A 108 -8.76 32.43 -4.52
N ALA A 109 -9.98 32.60 -4.00
CA ALA A 109 -10.55 33.91 -3.72
C ALA A 109 -9.76 34.68 -2.63
N ASP A 110 -9.14 33.95 -1.70
CA ASP A 110 -8.24 34.49 -0.67
C ASP A 110 -6.80 34.75 -1.18
N GLY A 111 -6.54 34.54 -2.48
CA GLY A 111 -5.24 34.79 -3.10
C GLY A 111 -4.19 33.70 -2.87
N LYS A 112 -4.59 32.48 -2.48
CA LYS A 112 -3.67 31.34 -2.38
C LYS A 112 -3.25 30.83 -3.77
N SER A 113 -2.13 30.13 -3.82
CA SER A 113 -1.65 29.52 -5.06
C SER A 113 -2.61 28.45 -5.58
N VAL A 114 -2.63 28.26 -6.90
CA VAL A 114 -3.42 27.20 -7.55
C VAL A 114 -3.04 25.83 -7.00
N GLU A 115 -1.75 25.58 -6.77
CA GLU A 115 -1.25 24.32 -6.20
C GLU A 115 -1.85 24.01 -4.83
N LEU A 116 -1.88 24.99 -3.91
CA LEU A 116 -2.49 24.80 -2.59
C LEU A 116 -4.01 24.59 -2.72
N ALA A 117 -4.68 25.38 -3.55
CA ALA A 117 -6.11 25.27 -3.75
C ALA A 117 -6.52 23.92 -4.36
N GLU A 118 -5.75 23.40 -5.33
CA GLU A 118 -5.96 22.05 -5.86
C GLU A 118 -5.73 20.99 -4.80
N ALA A 119 -4.67 21.10 -3.98
CA ALA A 119 -4.44 20.15 -2.90
C ALA A 119 -5.62 20.07 -1.90
N ILE A 120 -6.24 21.22 -1.58
CA ILE A 120 -7.46 21.27 -0.76
C ILE A 120 -8.63 20.54 -1.45
N ARG A 121 -8.77 20.60 -2.77
CA ARG A 121 -9.80 19.81 -3.47
C ARG A 121 -9.46 18.32 -3.45
N GLU A 122 -8.22 18.01 -3.80
CA GLU A 122 -7.72 16.68 -4.08
C GLU A 122 -7.64 15.76 -2.86
N HIS A 123 -7.58 16.30 -1.63
CA HIS A 123 -7.47 15.43 -0.44
C HIS A 123 -8.65 14.48 -0.23
N TYR A 124 -9.84 14.83 -0.75
CA TYR A 124 -10.99 13.92 -0.74
C TYR A 124 -10.86 12.78 -1.74
N LEU A 125 -9.98 12.89 -2.74
CA LEU A 125 -9.81 11.91 -3.79
C LEU A 125 -8.94 10.72 -3.35
N PRO A 126 -9.14 9.54 -3.96
CA PRO A 126 -10.40 9.15 -4.58
C PRO A 126 -11.49 8.97 -3.52
N ARG A 127 -12.73 9.30 -3.86
CA ARG A 127 -13.91 9.07 -3.00
C ARG A 127 -14.43 7.63 -3.11
N GLY A 128 -14.01 6.90 -4.15
CA GLY A 128 -14.41 5.50 -4.40
C GLY A 128 -13.51 4.79 -5.41
N ALA A 129 -13.82 3.53 -5.72
CA ALA A 129 -12.96 2.66 -6.52
C ALA A 129 -12.75 3.12 -7.97
N GLY A 130 -13.73 3.81 -8.58
CA GLY A 130 -13.63 4.33 -9.95
C GLY A 130 -13.38 5.83 -10.05
N ASP A 131 -13.11 6.50 -8.92
CA ASP A 131 -12.92 7.97 -8.90
C ASP A 131 -11.53 8.37 -9.39
N GLU A 132 -11.37 9.65 -9.77
CA GLU A 132 -10.08 10.21 -10.12
C GLU A 132 -9.11 10.20 -8.94
N LEU A 133 -7.81 10.13 -9.24
CA LEU A 133 -6.76 10.19 -8.24
C LEU A 133 -6.18 11.60 -8.11
N PRO A 134 -5.73 12.01 -6.92
CA PRO A 134 -5.01 13.27 -6.74
C PRO A 134 -3.84 13.35 -7.72
N ALA A 135 -3.65 14.50 -8.36
CA ALA A 135 -2.63 14.72 -9.39
C ALA A 135 -1.43 15.52 -8.84
N THR A 136 -1.65 16.39 -7.85
CA THR A 136 -0.58 17.17 -7.22
C THR A 136 0.10 16.37 -6.12
N SER A 137 1.39 16.64 -5.88
CA SER A 137 2.16 15.95 -4.84
C SER A 137 1.62 16.24 -3.44
N ILE A 138 1.22 17.48 -3.17
CA ILE A 138 0.54 17.86 -1.92
C ILE A 138 -0.82 17.16 -1.82
N GLY A 139 -1.62 17.15 -2.88
CA GLY A 139 -2.92 16.48 -2.91
C GLY A 139 -2.79 14.98 -2.62
N MET A 140 -1.79 14.30 -3.21
CA MET A 140 -1.49 12.89 -2.92
C MET A 140 -1.14 12.68 -1.44
N ALA A 141 -0.22 13.49 -0.90
CA ALA A 141 0.19 13.37 0.49
C ALA A 141 -0.96 13.64 1.46
N LEU A 142 -1.77 14.66 1.19
CA LEU A 142 -2.90 15.06 2.02
C LEU A 142 -4.04 14.03 1.97
N ALA A 143 -4.33 13.48 0.78
CA ALA A 143 -5.30 12.40 0.62
C ALA A 143 -4.89 11.13 1.36
N LEU A 144 -3.61 10.75 1.30
CA LEU A 144 -3.06 9.60 2.03
C LEU A 144 -3.10 9.85 3.54
N ALA A 145 -2.69 11.04 4.01
CA ALA A 145 -2.70 11.42 5.41
C ALA A 145 -4.11 11.39 6.02
N ASP A 146 -5.11 11.99 5.36
CA ASP A 146 -6.50 12.01 5.87
C ASP A 146 -7.10 10.61 5.95
N LYS A 147 -6.84 9.77 4.94
CA LYS A 147 -7.35 8.38 4.89
C LYS A 147 -6.67 7.50 5.94
N ILE A 148 -5.35 7.59 6.09
CA ILE A 148 -4.62 6.76 7.07
C ILE A 148 -4.92 7.18 8.50
N ASP A 149 -5.07 8.49 8.78
CA ASP A 149 -5.51 8.98 10.08
C ASP A 149 -6.89 8.43 10.45
N THR A 150 -7.82 8.46 9.49
CA THR A 150 -9.19 7.97 9.69
C THR A 150 -9.19 6.48 10.04
N ILE A 151 -8.45 5.65 9.28
CA ILE A 151 -8.37 4.21 9.54
C ILE A 151 -7.68 3.95 10.89
N ALA A 152 -6.53 4.59 11.15
CA ALA A 152 -5.78 4.40 12.38
C ALA A 152 -6.62 4.78 13.61
N GLY A 153 -7.31 5.93 13.58
CA GLY A 153 -8.17 6.39 14.66
C GLY A 153 -9.33 5.44 14.94
N VAL A 154 -10.04 4.99 13.91
CA VAL A 154 -11.20 4.08 14.06
C VAL A 154 -10.77 2.69 14.58
N PHE A 155 -9.62 2.19 14.16
CA PHE A 155 -9.05 0.95 14.71
C PHE A 155 -8.56 1.12 16.15
N ALA A 156 -7.93 2.25 16.48
CA ALA A 156 -7.43 2.53 17.83
C ALA A 156 -8.55 2.57 18.89
N ILE A 157 -9.79 2.87 18.48
CA ILE A 157 -10.98 2.87 19.36
C ILE A 157 -11.85 1.61 19.24
N ASP A 158 -11.35 0.59 18.53
CA ASP A 158 -12.00 -0.72 18.32
C ASP A 158 -13.36 -0.66 17.60
N GLN A 159 -13.54 0.31 16.69
CA GLN A 159 -14.77 0.47 15.89
C GLN A 159 -14.60 0.01 14.44
N LYS A 160 -13.96 -1.14 14.26
CA LYS A 160 -13.68 -1.72 12.94
C LYS A 160 -14.99 -2.03 12.20
N PRO A 161 -15.05 -1.92 10.86
CA PRO A 161 -16.25 -2.23 10.10
C PRO A 161 -16.66 -3.70 10.29
N THR A 162 -17.94 -3.96 10.54
CA THR A 162 -18.50 -5.32 10.70
C THR A 162 -19.56 -5.60 9.64
N GLY A 163 -19.48 -6.77 9.00
CA GLY A 163 -20.41 -7.18 7.94
C GLY A 163 -20.48 -6.15 6.81
N ALA A 164 -21.68 -5.64 6.51
CA ALA A 164 -21.90 -4.62 5.47
C ALA A 164 -21.74 -3.17 5.98
N LYS A 165 -21.80 -2.92 7.29
CA LYS A 165 -21.76 -1.55 7.83
C LYS A 165 -20.34 -0.98 7.76
N ASP A 166 -20.23 0.25 7.25
CA ASP A 166 -18.98 1.01 7.22
C ASP A 166 -19.29 2.51 7.44
N PRO A 167 -19.64 2.90 8.69
CA PRO A 167 -20.12 4.25 8.98
C PRO A 167 -19.07 5.33 8.76
N PHE A 168 -17.77 5.00 8.83
CA PHE A 168 -16.65 5.92 8.63
C PHE A 168 -16.02 5.83 7.23
N GLY A 169 -16.55 4.98 6.34
CA GLY A 169 -16.05 4.83 4.97
C GLY A 169 -14.65 4.23 4.87
N LEU A 170 -14.23 3.39 5.82
CA LEU A 170 -12.89 2.80 5.87
C LEU A 170 -12.58 1.92 4.66
N ARG A 171 -13.59 1.23 4.09
CA ARG A 171 -13.38 0.41 2.88
C ARG A 171 -12.95 1.30 1.72
N ARG A 172 -13.65 2.42 1.52
CA ARG A 172 -13.34 3.40 0.47
C ARG A 172 -11.99 4.08 0.73
N ALA A 173 -11.69 4.41 1.98
CA ALA A 173 -10.40 4.98 2.37
C ALA A 173 -9.23 4.04 2.09
N ALA A 174 -9.35 2.76 2.45
CA ALA A 174 -8.30 1.76 2.21
C ALA A 174 -8.08 1.47 0.72
N ILE A 175 -9.15 1.34 -0.07
CA ILE A 175 -9.03 1.27 -1.54
C ILE A 175 -8.35 2.53 -2.08
N GLY A 176 -8.72 3.71 -1.58
CA GLY A 176 -8.11 4.96 -2.02
C GLY A 176 -6.61 5.03 -1.73
N ILE A 177 -6.17 4.58 -0.56
CA ILE A 177 -4.73 4.48 -0.22
C ILE A 177 -4.01 3.56 -1.20
N VAL A 178 -4.55 2.36 -1.40
CA VAL A 178 -3.98 1.36 -2.32
C VAL A 178 -3.83 1.92 -3.73
N ARG A 179 -4.90 2.51 -4.27
CA ARG A 179 -4.92 3.08 -5.62
C ARG A 179 -3.93 4.22 -5.77
N ILE A 180 -3.89 5.15 -4.81
CA ILE A 180 -2.92 6.25 -4.84
C ILE A 180 -1.48 5.68 -4.84
N LEU A 181 -1.17 4.73 -3.96
CA LEU A 181 0.20 4.21 -3.86
C LEU A 181 0.64 3.44 -5.12
N ILE A 182 -0.24 2.66 -5.73
CA ILE A 182 0.08 1.83 -6.90
C ILE A 182 -0.01 2.64 -8.21
N GLU A 183 -1.14 3.26 -8.49
CA GLU A 183 -1.39 3.94 -9.78
C GLU A 183 -0.57 5.23 -9.92
N ARG A 184 -0.22 5.90 -8.80
CA ARG A 184 0.73 7.03 -8.81
C ARG A 184 2.19 6.63 -8.60
N GLN A 185 2.48 5.33 -8.53
CA GLN A 185 3.84 4.79 -8.40
C GLN A 185 4.60 5.35 -7.18
N LEU A 186 3.94 5.41 -6.02
CA LEU A 186 4.51 5.95 -4.79
C LEU A 186 5.10 4.83 -3.92
N ALA A 187 6.42 4.87 -3.74
CA ALA A 187 7.18 3.90 -2.96
C ALA A 187 7.14 4.18 -1.44
N VAL A 188 5.96 4.49 -0.90
CA VAL A 188 5.77 4.77 0.53
C VAL A 188 5.85 3.47 1.34
N ASP A 189 6.54 3.51 2.48
CA ASP A 189 6.48 2.46 3.50
C ASP A 189 5.17 2.60 4.30
N LEU A 190 4.19 1.77 3.94
CA LEU A 190 2.87 1.75 4.55
C LEU A 190 2.93 1.33 6.02
N THR A 191 3.82 0.40 6.38
CA THR A 191 3.96 -0.06 7.78
C THR A 191 4.43 1.07 8.69
N ALA A 192 5.45 1.82 8.26
CA ALA A 192 5.95 2.98 8.99
C ALA A 192 4.89 4.10 9.03
N LEU A 193 4.18 4.34 7.93
CA LEU A 193 3.11 5.34 7.88
C LEU A 193 1.96 5.00 8.85
N ILE A 194 1.53 3.74 8.89
CA ILE A 194 0.52 3.25 9.83
C ILE A 194 1.00 3.44 11.26
N ALA A 195 2.22 3.03 11.59
CA ALA A 195 2.78 3.16 12.93
C ALA A 195 2.77 4.63 13.40
N ASN A 196 3.16 5.56 12.53
CA ASN A 196 3.10 6.99 12.80
C ASN A 196 1.65 7.49 13.01
N ALA A 197 0.72 7.09 12.14
CA ALA A 197 -0.69 7.48 12.24
C ALA A 197 -1.35 6.96 13.52
N VAL A 198 -1.03 5.73 13.95
CA VAL A 198 -1.51 5.14 15.20
C VAL A 198 -0.93 5.89 16.40
N LYS A 199 0.37 6.22 16.39
CA LYS A 199 1.04 6.97 17.47
C LYS A 199 0.45 8.36 17.69
N LEU A 200 -0.05 9.00 16.63
CA LEU A 200 -0.65 10.33 16.71
C LEU A 200 -2.08 10.33 17.27
N GLN A 201 -2.73 9.17 17.42
CA GLN A 201 -4.10 9.12 17.92
C GLN A 201 -4.16 9.54 19.40
N PRO A 202 -5.24 10.22 19.84
CA PRO A 202 -5.36 10.74 21.20
C PRO A 202 -5.72 9.67 22.25
N VAL A 203 -5.63 8.39 21.89
CA VAL A 203 -6.01 7.25 22.72
C VAL A 203 -4.87 6.24 22.78
N THR A 204 -4.79 5.49 23.89
CA THR A 204 -3.88 4.36 24.00
C THR A 204 -4.37 3.21 23.13
N ALA A 205 -3.81 3.10 21.93
CA ALA A 205 -4.05 1.97 21.03
C ALA A 205 -3.50 0.66 21.62
N LYS A 206 -4.17 -0.47 21.33
CA LYS A 206 -3.63 -1.81 21.62
C LYS A 206 -2.35 -2.03 20.81
N GLU A 207 -1.42 -2.84 21.31
CA GLU A 207 -0.11 -3.08 20.67
C GLU A 207 -0.23 -3.58 19.22
N ASN A 208 -1.29 -4.33 18.89
CA ASN A 208 -1.48 -4.94 17.58
C ASN A 208 -2.23 -4.06 16.57
N VAL A 209 -2.68 -2.85 16.93
CA VAL A 209 -3.52 -1.99 16.05
C VAL A 209 -2.84 -1.72 14.70
N ALA A 210 -1.54 -1.45 14.69
CA ALA A 210 -0.80 -1.20 13.45
C ALA A 210 -0.81 -2.42 12.51
N VAL A 211 -0.69 -3.63 13.07
CA VAL A 211 -0.75 -4.89 12.30
C VAL A 211 -2.14 -5.10 11.73
N GLU A 212 -3.18 -4.89 12.54
CA GLU A 212 -4.58 -5.01 12.09
C GLU A 212 -4.92 -4.02 10.98
N VAL A 213 -4.42 -2.78 11.05
CA VAL A 213 -4.61 -1.78 10.00
C VAL A 213 -3.90 -2.21 8.71
N TYR A 214 -2.67 -2.70 8.80
CA TYR A 214 -1.93 -3.22 7.65
C TYR A 214 -2.70 -4.37 7.00
N GLU A 215 -3.12 -5.37 7.79
CA GLU A 215 -3.89 -6.52 7.31
C GLU A 215 -5.22 -6.08 6.66
N TYR A 216 -5.90 -5.10 7.26
CA TYR A 216 -7.13 -4.53 6.69
C TYR A 216 -6.89 -3.87 5.32
N ILE A 217 -5.83 -3.08 5.17
CA ILE A 217 -5.50 -2.43 3.89
C ILE A 217 -5.09 -3.48 2.85
N MET A 218 -4.29 -4.48 3.23
CA MET A 218 -3.89 -5.55 2.32
C MET A 218 -5.05 -6.45 1.90
N GLU A 219 -6.05 -6.67 2.76
CA GLU A 219 -7.26 -7.39 2.37
C GLU A 219 -8.11 -6.59 1.37
N ARG A 220 -8.06 -5.26 1.44
CA ARG A 220 -8.68 -4.40 0.42
C ARG A 220 -7.91 -4.41 -0.89
N LEU A 221 -6.59 -4.49 -0.82
CA LEU A 221 -5.73 -4.74 -1.98
C LEU A 221 -6.05 -6.10 -2.64
N ARG A 222 -6.35 -7.13 -1.85
CA ARG A 222 -6.79 -8.44 -2.38
C ARG A 222 -8.05 -8.28 -3.22
N GLY A 223 -9.09 -7.66 -2.65
CA GLY A 223 -10.33 -7.37 -3.39
C GLY A 223 -10.08 -6.55 -4.65
N TYR A 224 -9.21 -5.54 -4.58
CA TYR A 224 -8.80 -4.74 -5.73
C TYR A 224 -8.27 -5.60 -6.89
N TYR A 225 -7.43 -6.61 -6.65
CA TYR A 225 -6.96 -7.48 -7.75
C TYR A 225 -7.97 -8.54 -8.18
N LEU A 226 -8.70 -9.15 -7.24
CA LEU A 226 -9.63 -10.23 -7.56
C LEU A 226 -10.93 -9.74 -8.24
N GLU A 227 -11.35 -8.51 -7.95
CA GLU A 227 -12.55 -7.89 -8.56
C GLU A 227 -12.23 -7.04 -9.79
N SER A 228 -10.95 -6.67 -10.00
CA SER A 228 -10.56 -5.87 -11.16
C SER A 228 -10.60 -6.70 -12.44
N THR A 229 -11.16 -6.12 -13.49
CA THR A 229 -11.06 -6.62 -14.87
C THR A 229 -9.72 -6.24 -15.52
N SER A 230 -8.65 -6.18 -14.73
CA SER A 230 -7.30 -5.91 -15.21
C SER A 230 -6.85 -6.97 -16.22
N ASP A 231 -5.90 -6.61 -17.09
CA ASP A 231 -5.32 -7.52 -18.09
C ASP A 231 -4.59 -8.74 -17.49
N ILE A 232 -4.38 -8.73 -16.17
CA ILE A 232 -3.64 -9.77 -15.44
C ILE A 232 -4.60 -10.53 -14.55
N ALA A 233 -4.82 -11.81 -14.87
CA ALA A 233 -5.58 -12.73 -14.03
C ALA A 233 -4.74 -13.12 -12.78
N ILE A 234 -5.00 -12.44 -11.67
CA ILE A 234 -4.39 -12.74 -10.37
C ILE A 234 -5.27 -13.72 -9.60
N THR A 235 -4.67 -14.79 -9.08
CA THR A 235 -5.36 -15.74 -8.20
C THR A 235 -5.09 -15.45 -6.72
N THR A 236 -5.92 -16.02 -5.85
CA THR A 236 -5.75 -15.96 -4.39
C THR A 236 -4.40 -16.51 -3.95
N GLU A 237 -3.94 -17.61 -4.57
CA GLU A 237 -2.68 -18.28 -4.25
C GLU A 237 -1.47 -17.40 -4.61
N MET A 238 -1.53 -16.72 -5.75
CA MET A 238 -0.48 -15.76 -6.15
C MET A 238 -0.40 -14.59 -5.17
N PHE A 239 -1.55 -14.05 -4.80
CA PHE A 239 -1.64 -12.98 -3.81
C PHE A 239 -1.04 -13.42 -2.46
N ASP A 240 -1.42 -14.61 -1.99
CA ASP A 240 -0.94 -15.16 -0.72
C ASP A 240 0.55 -15.49 -0.74
N ALA A 241 1.08 -15.95 -1.87
CA ALA A 241 2.50 -16.20 -2.06
C ALA A 241 3.32 -14.92 -1.88
N VAL A 242 2.89 -13.79 -2.45
CA VAL A 242 3.57 -12.50 -2.27
C VAL A 242 3.34 -11.94 -0.86
N LEU A 243 2.11 -12.03 -0.34
CA LEU A 243 1.75 -11.49 0.98
C LEU A 243 2.51 -12.18 2.12
N ALA A 244 2.92 -13.44 1.95
CA ALA A 244 3.73 -14.18 2.91
C ALA A 244 5.02 -13.43 3.30
N ASN A 245 5.58 -12.62 2.40
CA ASN A 245 6.78 -11.82 2.63
C ASN A 245 6.50 -10.49 3.36
N ARG A 246 5.23 -10.17 3.61
CA ARG A 246 4.76 -8.91 4.21
C ARG A 246 5.46 -7.66 3.67
N PRO A 247 5.39 -7.36 2.35
CA PRO A 247 6.02 -6.17 1.78
C PRO A 247 5.52 -4.89 2.45
N SER A 248 6.41 -3.99 2.86
CA SER A 248 6.00 -2.75 3.52
C SER A 248 5.35 -1.73 2.59
N SER A 249 5.45 -1.89 1.27
CA SER A 249 4.90 -0.97 0.28
C SER A 249 3.91 -1.69 -0.66
N PRO A 250 2.67 -1.20 -0.81
CA PRO A 250 1.72 -1.74 -1.80
C PRO A 250 2.21 -1.69 -3.24
N LEU A 251 3.04 -0.70 -3.58
CA LEU A 251 3.68 -0.63 -4.91
C LEU A 251 4.72 -1.74 -5.09
N ASP A 252 5.52 -2.03 -4.07
CA ASP A 252 6.47 -3.14 -4.11
C ASP A 252 5.73 -4.48 -4.21
N PHE A 253 4.61 -4.61 -3.49
CA PHE A 253 3.71 -5.76 -3.62
C PHE A 253 3.18 -5.93 -5.05
N ASP A 254 2.68 -4.87 -5.69
CA ASP A 254 2.22 -4.88 -7.10
C ASP A 254 3.33 -5.40 -8.04
N ARG A 255 4.55 -4.88 -7.92
CA ARG A 255 5.70 -5.30 -8.75
C ARG A 255 6.03 -6.79 -8.57
N ARG A 256 6.02 -7.28 -7.34
CA ARG A 256 6.27 -8.71 -7.04
C ARG A 256 5.17 -9.59 -7.61
N LEU A 257 3.92 -9.16 -7.48
CA LEU A 257 2.76 -9.90 -7.95
C LEU A 257 2.73 -9.99 -9.47
N ARG A 258 3.03 -8.90 -10.18
CA ARG A 258 3.18 -8.90 -11.65
C ARG A 258 4.34 -9.77 -12.10
N ALA A 259 5.51 -9.65 -11.47
CA ALA A 259 6.65 -10.51 -11.77
C ALA A 259 6.34 -11.99 -11.54
N LEU A 260 5.62 -12.32 -10.46
CA LEU A 260 5.19 -13.69 -10.20
C LEU A 260 4.22 -14.18 -11.27
N HIS A 261 3.27 -13.34 -11.70
CA HIS A 261 2.36 -13.68 -12.79
C HIS A 261 3.12 -14.00 -14.08
N GLU A 262 4.04 -13.13 -14.50
CA GLU A 262 4.87 -13.32 -15.69
C GLU A 262 5.74 -14.57 -15.59
N PHE A 263 6.36 -14.79 -14.42
CA PHE A 263 7.15 -16.00 -14.15
C PHE A 263 6.31 -17.26 -14.37
N LEU A 264 5.08 -17.30 -13.86
CA LEU A 264 4.19 -18.47 -14.01
C LEU A 264 3.75 -18.75 -15.46
N GLN A 265 3.96 -17.82 -16.39
CA GLN A 265 3.76 -18.07 -17.83
C GLN A 265 4.96 -18.76 -18.51
N LEU A 266 6.11 -18.85 -17.83
CA LEU A 266 7.29 -19.53 -18.37
C LEU A 266 7.11 -21.06 -18.29
N SER A 267 7.56 -21.77 -19.33
CA SER A 267 7.50 -23.24 -19.38
C SER A 267 8.22 -23.92 -18.21
N ASP A 268 9.27 -23.27 -17.67
CA ASP A 268 10.08 -23.82 -16.59
C ASP A 268 9.51 -23.54 -15.19
N ALA A 269 8.55 -22.62 -15.07
CA ALA A 269 8.08 -22.13 -13.78
C ALA A 269 7.28 -23.18 -12.99
N GLN A 270 6.51 -24.02 -13.67
CA GLN A 270 5.75 -25.08 -13.01
C GLN A 270 6.67 -26.09 -12.31
N SER A 271 7.74 -26.53 -12.99
CA SER A 271 8.72 -27.45 -12.40
C SER A 271 9.40 -26.80 -11.19
N LEU A 272 9.83 -25.54 -11.33
CA LEU A 272 10.51 -24.82 -10.24
C LEU A 272 9.60 -24.52 -9.04
N ALA A 273 8.32 -24.21 -9.27
CA ALA A 273 7.35 -24.03 -8.19
C ALA A 273 7.12 -25.35 -7.44
N ALA A 274 6.97 -26.48 -8.16
CA ALA A 274 6.84 -27.81 -7.57
C ALA A 274 8.11 -28.20 -6.78
N ALA A 275 9.30 -27.93 -7.33
CA ALA A 275 10.57 -28.16 -6.65
C ALA A 275 10.68 -27.31 -5.38
N ASN A 276 10.32 -26.02 -5.42
CA ASN A 276 10.31 -25.15 -4.23
C ASN A 276 9.34 -25.63 -3.15
N LYS A 277 8.16 -26.13 -3.54
CA LYS A 277 7.20 -26.75 -2.61
C LYS A 277 7.76 -28.01 -1.97
N ARG A 278 8.44 -28.87 -2.75
CA ARG A 278 9.16 -30.05 -2.24
C ARG A 278 10.25 -29.64 -1.26
N ILE A 279 11.05 -28.64 -1.59
CA ILE A 279 12.10 -28.08 -0.72
C ILE A 279 11.50 -27.59 0.59
N GLY A 280 10.46 -26.76 0.55
CA GLY A 280 9.79 -26.26 1.75
C GLY A 280 9.30 -27.39 2.68
N ASN A 281 8.75 -28.46 2.10
CA ASN A 281 8.33 -29.64 2.86
C ASN A 281 9.48 -30.41 3.48
N ILE A 282 10.60 -30.59 2.76
CA ILE A 282 11.81 -31.24 3.28
C ILE A 282 12.38 -30.43 4.46
N LEU A 283 12.53 -29.11 4.27
CA LEU A 283 13.06 -28.22 5.30
C LEU A 283 12.16 -28.23 6.54
N ARG A 284 10.83 -28.18 6.39
CA ARG A 284 9.90 -28.27 7.52
C ARG A 284 9.98 -29.60 8.25
N LYS A 285 10.10 -30.73 7.54
CA LYS A 285 10.22 -32.07 8.13
C LYS A 285 11.54 -32.28 8.88
N SER A 286 12.58 -31.53 8.55
CA SER A 286 13.87 -31.62 9.25
C SER A 286 13.80 -31.15 10.71
N GLY A 287 12.80 -30.34 11.07
CA GLY A 287 12.67 -29.77 12.42
C GLY A 287 13.72 -28.71 12.77
N GLN A 288 14.59 -28.32 11.84
CA GLN A 288 15.65 -27.34 12.08
C GLN A 288 15.11 -25.91 11.93
N ALA A 289 15.48 -25.04 12.88
CA ALA A 289 15.14 -23.62 12.84
C ALA A 289 16.07 -22.80 11.92
N SER A 290 17.29 -23.29 11.68
CA SER A 290 18.28 -22.66 10.82
C SER A 290 19.14 -23.74 10.15
N PHE A 291 19.56 -23.48 8.91
CA PHE A 291 20.28 -24.43 8.07
C PHE A 291 21.76 -24.06 7.85
N GLY A 292 22.25 -22.95 8.42
CA GLY A 292 23.65 -22.54 8.29
C GLY A 292 24.07 -22.19 6.86
N GLN A 293 25.38 -22.26 6.60
CA GLN A 293 25.97 -22.05 5.28
C GLN A 293 26.47 -23.38 4.70
N VAL A 294 26.45 -23.50 3.37
CA VAL A 294 26.99 -24.66 2.67
C VAL A 294 28.52 -24.69 2.82
N ASP A 295 29.05 -25.82 3.29
CA ASP A 295 30.48 -26.14 3.22
C ASP A 295 30.77 -26.88 1.91
N SER A 296 31.57 -26.24 1.03
CA SER A 296 31.95 -26.81 -0.26
C SER A 296 32.73 -28.12 -0.15
N LYS A 297 33.38 -28.38 1.00
CA LYS A 297 34.15 -29.61 1.24
C LYS A 297 33.26 -30.83 1.49
N LEU A 298 32.00 -30.61 1.87
CA LEU A 298 31.03 -31.66 2.16
C LEU A 298 30.14 -32.00 0.95
N LEU A 299 30.40 -31.39 -0.22
CA LEU A 299 29.70 -31.69 -1.48
C LEU A 299 30.37 -32.91 -2.15
N ARG A 300 29.69 -34.06 -2.09
CA ARG A 300 30.14 -35.36 -2.63
C ARG A 300 29.70 -35.58 -4.07
N ASP A 301 28.45 -35.27 -4.39
CA ASP A 301 27.85 -35.58 -5.69
C ASP A 301 28.14 -34.48 -6.74
N PRO A 302 28.42 -34.82 -8.01
CA PRO A 302 28.56 -33.81 -9.06
C PRO A 302 27.32 -32.89 -9.21
N ALA A 303 26.11 -33.43 -9.02
CA ALA A 303 24.88 -32.67 -9.16
C ALA A 303 24.73 -31.59 -8.07
N GLU A 304 25.09 -31.89 -6.82
CA GLU A 304 25.06 -30.88 -5.74
C GLU A 304 26.15 -29.83 -5.89
N GLN A 305 27.32 -30.19 -6.45
CA GLN A 305 28.36 -29.22 -6.78
C GLN A 305 27.93 -28.25 -7.89
N VAL A 306 27.25 -28.76 -8.93
CA VAL A 306 26.70 -27.94 -10.02
C VAL A 306 25.61 -27.01 -9.47
N LEU A 307 24.66 -27.54 -8.70
CA LEU A 307 23.59 -26.75 -8.11
C LEU A 307 24.15 -25.65 -7.21
N PHE A 308 25.12 -25.97 -6.33
CA PHE A 308 25.76 -24.99 -5.45
C PHE A 308 26.42 -23.85 -6.23
N LYS A 309 27.19 -24.15 -7.29
CA LYS A 309 27.83 -23.13 -8.13
C LYS A 309 26.80 -22.22 -8.80
N GLN A 310 25.72 -22.79 -9.35
CA GLN A 310 24.68 -22.01 -10.02
C GLN A 310 23.87 -21.15 -9.04
N VAL A 311 23.52 -21.68 -7.86
CA VAL A 311 22.85 -20.93 -6.79
C VAL A 311 23.70 -19.75 -6.34
N ALA A 312 25.00 -19.96 -6.12
CA ALA A 312 25.93 -18.89 -5.75
C ALA A 312 26.01 -17.80 -6.84
N ALA A 313 26.13 -18.20 -8.12
CA ALA A 313 26.16 -17.26 -9.24
C ALA A 313 24.85 -16.47 -9.37
N MET A 314 23.69 -17.13 -9.22
CA MET A 314 22.39 -16.47 -9.28
C MET A 314 22.16 -15.53 -8.11
N SER A 315 22.65 -15.86 -6.91
CA SER A 315 22.62 -14.95 -5.76
C SER A 315 23.33 -13.62 -6.08
N THR A 316 24.55 -13.69 -6.62
CA THR A 316 25.30 -12.49 -7.03
C THR A 316 24.62 -11.73 -8.17
N PHE A 317 24.07 -12.44 -9.16
CA PHE A 317 23.45 -11.82 -10.33
C PHE A 317 22.12 -11.13 -10.00
N THR A 318 21.30 -11.74 -9.14
CA THR A 318 19.96 -11.24 -8.82
C THR A 318 19.95 -10.15 -7.76
N GLU A 319 21.01 -10.02 -6.94
CA GLU A 319 21.12 -8.96 -5.93
C GLU A 319 20.89 -7.54 -6.49
N PRO A 320 21.57 -7.08 -7.56
CA PRO A 320 21.32 -5.75 -8.12
C PRO A 320 19.90 -5.61 -8.70
N LEU A 321 19.32 -6.68 -9.24
CA LEU A 321 17.93 -6.67 -9.74
C LEU A 321 16.93 -6.50 -8.60
N PHE A 322 17.13 -7.22 -7.49
CA PHE A 322 16.29 -7.06 -6.30
C PHE A 322 16.45 -5.67 -5.67
N ALA A 323 17.66 -5.12 -5.63
CA ALA A 323 17.89 -3.75 -5.18
C ALA A 323 17.16 -2.71 -6.07
N ALA A 324 17.12 -2.95 -7.38
CA ALA A 324 16.36 -2.13 -8.34
C ALA A 324 14.84 -2.43 -8.36
N ARG A 325 14.37 -3.42 -7.57
CA ARG A 325 12.99 -3.96 -7.58
C ARG A 325 12.55 -4.51 -8.95
N ASP A 326 13.51 -4.98 -9.76
CA ASP A 326 13.27 -5.66 -11.02
C ASP A 326 13.09 -7.16 -10.79
N TYR A 327 11.92 -7.50 -10.22
CA TYR A 327 11.59 -8.88 -9.86
C TYR A 327 11.36 -9.76 -11.09
N GLY A 328 10.88 -9.20 -12.20
CA GLY A 328 10.61 -9.93 -13.43
C GLY A 328 11.90 -10.51 -14.03
N GLN A 329 12.92 -9.66 -14.21
CA GLN A 329 14.22 -10.13 -14.68
C GLN A 329 14.87 -11.09 -13.70
N ALA A 330 14.74 -10.86 -12.39
CA ALA A 330 15.29 -11.75 -11.38
C ALA A 330 14.68 -13.16 -11.48
N LEU A 331 13.35 -13.27 -11.52
CA LEU A 331 12.65 -14.55 -11.64
C LEU A 331 12.93 -15.25 -12.98
N ALA A 332 12.97 -14.51 -14.09
CA ALA A 332 13.30 -15.06 -15.40
C ALA A 332 14.70 -15.67 -15.43
N LYS A 333 15.66 -15.09 -14.70
CA LYS A 333 17.01 -15.64 -14.57
C LYS A 333 17.06 -16.84 -13.65
N LEU A 334 16.34 -16.80 -12.52
CA LEU A 334 16.20 -17.95 -11.63
C LEU A 334 15.52 -19.14 -12.33
N ALA A 335 14.72 -18.91 -13.37
CA ALA A 335 14.13 -19.98 -14.19
C ALA A 335 15.20 -20.91 -14.81
N SER A 336 16.40 -20.39 -15.09
CA SER A 336 17.51 -21.18 -15.64
C SER A 336 18.05 -22.26 -14.68
N LEU A 337 17.73 -22.19 -13.38
CA LEU A 337 18.14 -23.19 -12.39
C LEU A 337 17.40 -24.52 -12.55
N ARG A 338 16.30 -24.58 -13.33
CA ARG A 338 15.44 -25.77 -13.47
C ARG A 338 16.26 -27.04 -13.69
N ALA A 339 17.12 -27.07 -14.72
CA ALA A 339 17.86 -28.28 -15.08
C ALA A 339 18.77 -28.78 -13.95
N ALA A 340 19.43 -27.89 -13.22
CA ALA A 340 20.28 -28.28 -12.09
C ALA A 340 19.47 -28.75 -10.89
N VAL A 341 18.29 -28.17 -10.66
CA VAL A 341 17.37 -28.59 -9.60
C VAL A 341 16.80 -29.99 -9.89
N ASP A 342 16.37 -30.23 -11.12
CA ASP A 342 15.87 -31.54 -11.56
C ASP A 342 16.96 -32.60 -11.40
N THR A 343 18.17 -32.33 -11.93
CA THR A 343 19.33 -33.24 -11.83
C THR A 343 19.71 -33.54 -10.37
N PHE A 344 19.69 -32.53 -9.50
CA PHE A 344 19.95 -32.72 -8.08
C PHE A 344 18.92 -33.65 -7.44
N PHE A 345 17.62 -33.46 -7.73
CA PHE A 345 16.59 -34.28 -7.11
C PHE A 345 16.50 -35.71 -7.66
N ASP A 346 16.98 -35.93 -8.88
CA ASP A 346 17.08 -37.25 -9.50
C ASP A 346 18.30 -38.03 -9.00
N GLY A 347 19.42 -37.35 -8.75
CA GLY A 347 20.70 -37.98 -8.37
C GLY A 347 21.02 -37.98 -6.88
N VAL A 348 20.46 -37.05 -6.09
CA VAL A 348 20.92 -36.79 -4.72
C VAL A 348 19.84 -37.11 -3.68
N MET A 349 20.16 -38.05 -2.78
CA MET A 349 19.32 -38.32 -1.61
C MET A 349 19.58 -37.29 -0.51
N VAL A 350 18.63 -36.37 -0.30
CA VAL A 350 18.79 -35.27 0.68
C VAL A 350 18.93 -35.78 2.12
N MET A 351 18.16 -36.81 2.48
CA MET A 351 18.18 -37.40 3.83
C MET A 351 19.29 -38.44 3.95
N ASP A 352 20.54 -37.99 3.89
CA ASP A 352 21.74 -38.82 4.04
C ASP A 352 21.90 -39.37 5.46
N GLU A 353 22.53 -40.53 5.60
CA GLU A 353 22.88 -41.14 6.90
C GLU A 353 23.95 -40.31 7.62
N ASP A 354 24.88 -39.72 6.86
CA ASP A 354 25.87 -38.79 7.38
C ASP A 354 25.20 -37.46 7.71
N THR A 355 25.09 -37.17 9.01
CA THR A 355 24.47 -35.95 9.52
C THR A 355 25.11 -34.67 8.98
N ALA A 356 26.42 -34.65 8.73
CA ALA A 356 27.12 -33.47 8.21
C ALA A 356 26.73 -33.20 6.76
N VAL A 357 26.69 -34.25 5.93
CA VAL A 357 26.26 -34.16 4.52
C VAL A 357 24.78 -33.80 4.42
N ARG A 358 23.93 -34.45 5.22
CA ARG A 358 22.49 -34.13 5.28
C ARG A 358 22.27 -32.65 5.61
N ASN A 359 22.92 -32.14 6.65
CA ASN A 359 22.80 -30.73 7.03
C ASN A 359 23.32 -29.81 5.92
N ASN A 360 24.41 -30.17 5.23
CA ASN A 360 24.94 -29.40 4.11
C ASN A 360 23.97 -29.34 2.92
N ARG A 361 23.31 -30.45 2.59
CA ARG A 361 22.27 -30.52 1.55
C ARG A 361 21.04 -29.71 1.92
N LEU A 362 20.61 -29.75 3.19
CA LEU A 362 19.52 -28.91 3.69
C LEU A 362 19.89 -27.41 3.61
N ALA A 363 21.15 -27.05 3.89
CA ALA A 363 21.66 -25.69 3.72
C ALA A 363 21.58 -25.23 2.27
N LEU A 364 22.00 -26.08 1.31
CA LEU A 364 21.92 -25.77 -0.12
C LEU A 364 20.47 -25.56 -0.57
N LEU A 365 19.55 -26.43 -0.13
CA LEU A 365 18.12 -26.28 -0.43
C LEU A 365 17.52 -25.02 0.21
N ALA A 366 17.94 -24.65 1.42
CA ALA A 366 17.52 -23.42 2.07
C ALA A 366 18.03 -22.18 1.32
N GLN A 367 19.27 -22.19 0.83
CA GLN A 367 19.83 -21.13 -0.02
C GLN A 367 19.09 -21.02 -1.35
N LEU A 368 18.78 -22.15 -2.01
CA LEU A 368 17.98 -22.15 -3.23
C LEU A 368 16.59 -21.55 -3.00
N ARG A 369 15.90 -21.98 -1.94
CA ARG A 369 14.56 -21.48 -1.59
C ARG A 369 14.58 -19.97 -1.29
N SER A 370 15.64 -19.48 -0.65
CA SER A 370 15.73 -18.06 -0.26
C SER A 370 15.76 -17.12 -1.47
N LEU A 371 16.32 -17.55 -2.60
CA LEU A 371 16.32 -16.77 -3.85
C LEU A 371 14.91 -16.48 -4.35
N PHE A 372 14.03 -17.50 -4.36
CA PHE A 372 12.65 -17.33 -4.79
C PHE A 372 11.79 -16.65 -3.72
N SER A 373 12.01 -16.99 -2.44
CA SER A 373 11.26 -16.40 -1.33
C SER A 373 11.50 -14.90 -1.19
N ARG A 374 12.56 -14.34 -1.79
CA ARG A 374 12.69 -12.89 -1.88
C ARG A 374 11.55 -12.26 -2.64
N VAL A 375 10.90 -12.92 -3.61
CA VAL A 375 9.74 -12.37 -4.36
C VAL A 375 8.42 -12.87 -3.79
N ALA A 376 8.28 -14.19 -3.65
CA ALA A 376 7.06 -14.84 -3.20
C ALA A 376 7.35 -16.22 -2.59
N ASP A 377 6.52 -16.65 -1.63
CA ASP A 377 6.53 -18.02 -1.11
C ASP A 377 5.87 -18.97 -2.10
N LEU A 378 6.66 -19.50 -3.04
CA LEU A 378 6.18 -20.41 -4.10
C LEU A 378 5.51 -21.68 -3.56
N SER A 379 5.72 -22.04 -2.29
CA SER A 379 5.06 -23.21 -1.69
C SER A 379 3.53 -23.06 -1.57
N ARG A 380 3.01 -21.82 -1.65
CA ARG A 380 1.58 -21.50 -1.60
C ARG A 380 0.87 -21.63 -2.95
N LEU A 381 1.63 -21.78 -4.04
CA LEU A 381 1.08 -21.91 -5.38
C LEU A 381 0.53 -23.33 -5.61
N PRO A 382 -0.50 -23.46 -6.47
CA PRO A 382 -0.94 -24.78 -6.93
C PRO A 382 0.21 -25.43 -7.71
N GLY A 383 0.40 -26.72 -7.48
CA GLY A 383 1.43 -27.53 -8.11
C GLY A 383 0.91 -28.94 -8.31
#